data_AF-A0A316P7S0-F1
#
_entry.id   AF-A0A316P7S0-F1
#
_cell.length_a   1.000
_cell.length_b   1.000
_cell.length_c   1.000
_cell.angle_alpha   90.00
_cell.angle_beta   90.00
_cell.angle_gamma   90.00
#
_symmetry.space_group_name_H-M   'P 1'
#
loop_
_entity.id
_entity.type
_entity.pdbx_description
1 polymer ?
#
loop_
_entity_poly.entity_id
_entity_poly.type
_entity_poly.pdbx_seq_one_letter_code
_entity_poly.pdbx_strand_id
1 'polypeptide(L)'
;MLQFLYYYNEDYYTIGEELFKNIQQEMALVCGILACCILIPIYFNFYNIAEKQFNKRYPNEKVIYVVKNGIFFMLVVTFLIGESLGLYILPFFIFQNVPVTITPWNNLFITIIIYIVTYYIVLERFSIIYILSDERIQLIRCLYTYKFNLKINSVKYKNIESVRYNKFLTWEYLDIKLKDGKDFNGLLFFKNLKHVKSIIEKYIKKEVVDV
;
A
#
# COMPACT_ATOMS: atom_id res chain seq x y z
N MET A 1 28.31 -14.07 26.77
CA MET A 1 28.72 -14.08 25.34
C MET A 1 29.51 -15.34 24.99
N LEU A 2 30.62 -15.66 25.69
CA LEU A 2 31.37 -16.91 25.45
C LEU A 2 30.68 -18.20 25.94
N GLN A 3 29.87 -18.15 27.01
CA GLN A 3 29.00 -19.26 27.40
C GLN A 3 27.78 -19.45 26.46
N PHE A 4 27.47 -18.45 25.62
CA PHE A 4 26.42 -18.53 24.61
C PHE A 4 26.89 -19.32 23.37
N LEU A 5 28.20 -19.45 23.18
CA LEU A 5 28.83 -20.22 22.11
C LEU A 5 29.12 -21.67 22.49
N TYR A 6 29.07 -22.02 23.79
CA TYR A 6 29.44 -23.37 24.27
C TYR A 6 28.27 -24.38 24.26
N TYR A 7 27.06 -23.93 23.92
CA TYR A 7 25.91 -24.82 23.63
C TYR A 7 25.75 -25.12 22.13
N TYR A 8 26.74 -24.77 21.31
CA TYR A 8 26.89 -25.31 19.95
C TYR A 8 27.51 -26.71 20.02
N ASN A 9 26.76 -27.68 20.55
CA ASN A 9 27.13 -29.09 20.49
C ASN A 9 26.33 -29.76 19.36
N GLU A 10 27.05 -30.06 18.28
CA GLU A 10 26.85 -31.11 17.26
C GLU A 10 25.48 -31.43 16.63
N ASP A 11 24.43 -30.63 16.83
CA ASP A 11 23.21 -30.69 16.01
C ASP A 11 22.65 -29.29 15.80
N TYR A 12 23.08 -28.61 14.73
CA TYR A 12 22.60 -27.28 14.30
C TYR A 12 21.08 -27.22 13.98
N TYR A 13 20.35 -28.31 14.18
CA TYR A 13 19.03 -28.51 13.58
C TYR A 13 17.88 -28.70 14.56
N THR A 14 18.10 -28.80 15.87
CA THR A 14 17.01 -29.00 16.83
C THR A 14 17.01 -27.87 17.86
N ILE A 15 16.22 -26.83 17.60
CA ILE A 15 16.06 -25.70 18.52
C ILE A 15 14.88 -25.99 19.47
N GLY A 16 15.06 -25.71 20.76
CA GLY A 16 13.98 -25.80 21.74
C GLY A 16 12.86 -24.80 21.44
N GLU A 17 11.61 -25.14 21.75
CA GLU A 17 10.41 -24.35 21.37
C GLU A 17 10.47 -22.87 21.82
N GLU A 18 10.95 -22.60 23.03
CA GLU A 18 11.06 -21.23 23.56
C GLU A 18 12.10 -20.41 22.80
N LEU A 19 13.26 -21.00 22.51
CA LEU A 19 14.31 -20.37 21.72
C LEU A 19 13.88 -20.15 20.26
N PHE A 20 13.12 -21.11 19.69
CA PHE A 20 12.52 -20.97 18.35
C PHE A 20 11.60 -19.74 18.30
N LYS A 21 10.68 -19.64 19.25
CA LYS A 21 9.71 -18.54 19.32
C LYS A 21 10.41 -17.19 19.46
N ASN A 22 11.44 -17.09 20.30
CA ASN A 22 12.18 -15.85 20.47
C ASN A 22 12.91 -15.44 19.17
N ILE A 23 13.62 -16.37 18.53
CA ILE A 23 14.31 -16.09 17.26
C ILE A 23 13.30 -15.73 16.15
N GLN A 24 12.17 -16.42 16.09
CA GLN A 24 11.11 -16.15 15.13
C GLN A 24 10.54 -14.72 15.28
N GLN A 25 10.36 -14.24 16.52
CA GLN A 25 9.91 -12.86 16.78
C GLN A 25 10.97 -11.82 16.40
N GLU A 26 12.24 -12.08 16.67
CA GLU A 26 13.34 -11.19 16.24
C GLU A 26 13.43 -11.12 14.72
N MET A 27 13.34 -12.27 14.03
CA MET A 27 13.31 -12.34 12.57
C MET A 27 12.13 -11.57 11.98
N ALA A 28 10.94 -11.68 12.60
CA ALA A 28 9.76 -10.92 12.21
C ALA A 28 9.99 -9.41 12.26
N LEU A 29 10.51 -8.91 13.38
CA LEU A 29 10.81 -7.49 13.56
C LEU A 29 11.81 -6.99 12.51
N VAL A 30 12.90 -7.74 12.30
CA VAL A 30 13.94 -7.39 11.31
C VAL A 30 13.37 -7.37 9.90
N CYS A 31 12.60 -8.40 9.51
CA CYS A 31 11.96 -8.45 8.20
C CYS A 31 10.95 -7.32 8.00
N GLY A 32 10.18 -6.95 9.03
CA GLY A 32 9.27 -5.79 9.00
C GLY A 32 9.99 -4.48 8.72
N ILE A 33 11.11 -4.23 9.42
CA ILE A 33 11.94 -3.04 9.21
C ILE A 33 12.54 -3.03 7.80
N LEU A 34 13.13 -4.15 7.35
CA LEU A 34 13.73 -4.27 6.02
C LEU A 34 12.71 -4.06 4.91
N ALA A 35 11.50 -4.61 5.05
CA ALA A 35 10.41 -4.40 4.10
C ALA A 35 10.08 -2.91 3.96
N CYS A 36 9.97 -2.18 5.08
CA CYS A 36 9.78 -0.73 5.06
C CYS A 36 10.93 0.00 4.35
N CYS A 37 12.18 -0.34 4.65
CA CYS A 37 13.35 0.29 4.04
C CYS A 37 13.40 0.09 2.51
N ILE A 38 12.98 -1.07 2.01
CA ILE A 38 13.05 -1.40 0.58
C ILE A 38 11.82 -0.87 -0.18
N LEU A 39 10.62 -1.08 0.36
CA LEU A 39 9.38 -0.87 -0.39
C LEU A 39 8.88 0.58 -0.35
N ILE A 40 9.11 1.30 0.75
CA ILE A 40 8.65 2.69 0.87
C ILE A 40 9.28 3.62 -0.19
N PRO A 41 10.60 3.54 -0.47
CA PRO A 41 11.20 4.29 -1.58
C PRO A 41 10.55 3.98 -2.93
N ILE A 42 10.20 2.71 -3.19
CA ILE A 42 9.50 2.29 -4.41
C ILE A 42 8.13 2.97 -4.48
N TYR A 43 7.38 2.99 -3.37
CA TYR A 43 6.08 3.64 -3.31
C TYR A 43 6.17 5.15 -3.50
N PHE A 44 7.22 5.80 -3.00
CA PHE A 44 7.46 7.22 -3.28
C PHE A 44 7.71 7.48 -4.77
N ASN A 45 8.40 6.56 -5.46
CA ASN A 45 8.64 6.68 -6.89
C ASN A 45 7.35 6.55 -7.73
N PHE A 46 6.31 5.88 -7.22
CA PHE A 46 5.01 5.83 -7.90
C PHE A 46 4.40 7.21 -8.13
N TYR A 47 4.64 8.20 -7.26
CA TYR A 47 4.13 9.55 -7.50
C TYR A 47 4.72 10.19 -8.77
N ASN A 48 6.03 10.00 -9.00
CA ASN A 48 6.70 10.49 -10.20
C ASN A 48 6.25 9.74 -11.46
N ILE A 49 6.06 8.42 -11.33
CA ILE A 49 5.57 7.59 -12.44
C ILE A 49 4.14 8.00 -12.81
N ALA A 50 3.27 8.23 -11.81
CA ALA A 50 1.90 8.66 -12.02
C ALA A 50 1.84 9.99 -12.79
N GLU A 51 2.63 10.97 -12.38
CA GLU A 51 2.70 12.28 -13.02
C GLU A 51 3.18 12.18 -14.47
N LYS A 52 4.25 11.41 -14.72
CA LYS A 52 4.74 11.17 -16.09
C LYS A 52 3.68 10.49 -16.97
N GLN A 53 2.97 9.50 -16.44
CA GLN A 53 1.90 8.83 -17.18
C GLN A 53 0.72 9.77 -17.45
N PHE A 54 0.37 10.63 -16.50
CA PHE A 54 -0.67 11.64 -16.69
C PHE A 54 -0.29 12.61 -17.80
N ASN A 55 0.91 13.21 -17.74
CA ASN A 55 1.38 14.15 -18.75
C ASN A 55 1.47 13.53 -20.15
N LYS A 56 1.79 12.23 -20.24
CA LYS A 56 1.75 11.50 -21.51
C LYS A 56 0.33 11.34 -22.07
N ARG A 57 -0.66 11.16 -21.20
CA ARG A 57 -2.07 10.94 -21.57
C ARG A 57 -2.82 12.25 -21.83
N TYR A 58 -2.49 13.30 -21.12
CA TYR A 58 -3.11 14.62 -21.17
C TYR A 58 -2.05 15.72 -21.26
N PRO A 59 -1.36 15.86 -22.41
CA PRO A 59 -0.21 16.78 -22.55
C PRO A 59 -0.59 18.26 -22.43
N ASN A 60 -1.87 18.59 -22.63
CA ASN A 60 -2.38 19.96 -22.60
C ASN A 60 -2.95 20.35 -21.22
N GLU A 61 -3.01 19.43 -20.26
CA GLU A 61 -3.55 19.70 -18.91
C GLU A 61 -2.42 19.92 -17.92
N LYS A 62 -2.59 20.91 -17.03
CA LYS A 62 -1.57 21.22 -16.02
C LYS A 62 -1.87 20.45 -14.74
N VAL A 63 -0.90 19.64 -14.28
CA VAL A 63 -0.97 19.00 -12.97
C VAL A 63 -0.92 20.07 -11.87
N ILE A 64 -1.93 20.08 -11.01
CA ILE A 64 -1.99 20.95 -9.83
C ILE A 64 -1.44 20.21 -8.61
N TYR A 65 -1.89 18.97 -8.42
CA TYR A 65 -1.60 18.23 -7.20
C TYR A 65 -1.63 16.72 -7.42
N VAL A 66 -0.62 16.04 -6.90
CA VAL A 66 -0.55 14.57 -6.84
C VAL A 66 -0.96 14.13 -5.43
N VAL A 67 -2.07 13.40 -5.34
CA VAL A 67 -2.61 12.91 -4.07
C VAL A 67 -1.76 11.73 -3.59
N LYS A 68 -1.02 11.96 -2.50
CA LYS A 68 -0.11 10.96 -1.92
C LYS A 68 -0.82 10.05 -0.92
N ASN A 69 -0.45 8.78 -0.88
CA ASN A 69 -0.92 7.84 0.14
C ASN A 69 -0.53 8.32 1.56
N GLY A 70 -1.31 7.93 2.56
CA GLY A 70 -1.01 8.18 3.96
C GLY A 70 0.26 7.46 4.41
N ILE A 71 1.28 8.20 4.86
CA ILE A 71 2.59 7.63 5.26
C ILE A 71 2.46 6.61 6.38
N PHE A 72 1.62 6.91 7.39
CA PHE A 72 1.38 5.98 8.49
C PHE A 72 0.80 4.65 8.00
N PHE A 73 -0.22 4.70 7.13
CA PHE A 73 -0.83 3.50 6.56
C PHE A 73 0.15 2.71 5.68
N MET A 74 0.96 3.40 4.86
CA MET A 74 2.03 2.76 4.10
C MET A 74 3.00 2.01 5.01
N LEU A 75 3.51 2.66 6.06
CA LEU A 75 4.44 2.06 7.02
C LEU A 75 3.85 0.82 7.70
N VAL A 76 2.64 0.93 8.26
CA VAL A 76 2.02 -0.17 9.01
C VAL A 76 1.79 -1.38 8.11
N VAL A 77 1.20 -1.19 6.93
CA VAL A 77 0.90 -2.31 6.02
C VAL A 77 2.20 -2.96 5.52
N THR A 78 3.20 -2.18 5.15
CA THR A 78 4.49 -2.72 4.70
C THR A 78 5.23 -3.47 5.81
N PHE A 79 5.22 -2.93 7.02
CA PHE A 79 5.82 -3.57 8.19
C PHE A 79 5.17 -4.93 8.44
N LEU A 80 3.83 -4.99 8.49
CA LEU A 80 3.07 -6.23 8.74
C LEU A 80 3.33 -7.30 7.68
N ILE A 81 3.51 -6.91 6.41
CA ILE A 81 3.93 -7.83 5.35
C ILE A 81 5.32 -8.38 5.67
N GLY A 82 6.30 -7.54 5.94
CA GLY A 82 7.65 -8.00 6.28
C GLY A 82 7.67 -8.88 7.53
N GLU A 83 6.93 -8.49 8.56
CA GLU A 83 6.78 -9.26 9.80
C GLU A 83 6.20 -10.65 9.53
N SER A 84 5.17 -10.74 8.70
CA SER A 84 4.56 -12.02 8.30
C SER A 84 5.55 -12.93 7.55
N LEU A 85 6.44 -12.38 6.73
CA LEU A 85 7.51 -13.14 6.08
C LEU A 85 8.48 -13.74 7.13
N GLY A 86 8.90 -12.93 8.09
CA GLY A 86 9.84 -13.35 9.15
C GLY A 86 9.22 -14.33 10.15
N LEU A 87 7.92 -14.22 10.43
CA LEU A 87 7.20 -15.19 11.27
C LEU A 87 6.98 -16.51 10.54
N TYR A 88 6.41 -16.49 9.34
CA TYR A 88 5.76 -17.69 8.80
C TYR A 88 6.48 -18.36 7.64
N ILE A 89 7.49 -17.70 7.06
CA ILE A 89 8.15 -18.20 5.85
C ILE A 89 9.65 -18.38 6.10
N LEU A 90 10.33 -17.35 6.58
CA LEU A 90 11.78 -17.35 6.72
C LEU A 90 12.33 -18.45 7.66
N PRO A 91 11.69 -18.79 8.80
CA PRO A 91 12.20 -19.83 9.69
C PRO A 91 12.31 -21.21 9.02
N PHE A 92 11.44 -21.51 8.05
CA PHE A 92 11.47 -22.77 7.29
C PHE A 92 12.65 -22.90 6.33
N PHE A 93 13.26 -21.77 5.96
CA PHE A 93 14.46 -21.75 5.13
C PHE A 93 15.75 -21.74 5.95
N ILE A 94 15.68 -21.34 7.23
CA ILE A 94 16.85 -21.25 8.11
C ILE A 94 17.07 -22.54 8.92
N PHE A 95 15.99 -23.16 9.42
CA PHE A 95 16.08 -24.35 10.27
C PHE A 95 15.74 -25.63 9.48
N GLN A 96 16.57 -26.67 9.58
CA GLN A 96 16.31 -27.94 8.87
C GLN A 96 15.28 -28.84 9.57
N ASN A 97 15.20 -28.84 10.91
CA ASN A 97 14.20 -29.61 11.66
C ASN A 97 13.37 -28.68 12.57
N VAL A 98 12.29 -28.12 12.03
CA VAL A 98 11.27 -27.45 12.85
C VAL A 98 10.42 -28.54 13.54
N PRO A 99 10.18 -28.47 14.86
CA PRO A 99 9.39 -29.47 15.57
C PRO A 99 8.02 -29.68 14.89
N VAL A 100 7.65 -30.95 14.66
CA VAL A 100 6.41 -31.34 13.95
C VAL A 100 5.14 -30.80 14.64
N THR A 101 5.20 -30.59 15.96
CA THR A 101 4.15 -29.95 16.77
C THR A 101 3.94 -28.47 16.45
N ILE A 102 4.91 -27.82 15.81
CA ILE A 102 4.90 -26.39 15.48
C ILE A 102 4.49 -26.17 14.01
N THR A 103 4.60 -27.18 13.12
CA THR A 103 4.12 -27.01 11.74
C THR A 103 3.71 -28.28 10.99
N PRO A 104 2.52 -28.30 10.37
CA PRO A 104 2.24 -29.19 9.26
C PRO A 104 2.86 -28.60 7.97
N TRP A 105 3.83 -29.29 7.38
CA TRP A 105 4.51 -28.89 6.14
C TRP A 105 3.57 -28.57 4.96
N ASN A 106 2.35 -29.13 4.94
CA ASN A 106 1.31 -28.79 3.96
C ASN A 106 0.82 -27.34 4.03
N ASN A 107 1.06 -26.63 5.14
CA ASN A 107 0.67 -25.22 5.28
C ASN A 107 1.70 -24.25 4.69
N LEU A 108 2.99 -24.61 4.57
CA LEU A 108 4.03 -23.65 4.14
C LEU A 108 3.80 -23.19 2.68
N PHE A 109 3.50 -24.11 1.78
CA PHE A 109 3.21 -23.78 0.38
C PHE A 109 2.00 -22.86 0.25
N ILE A 110 0.92 -23.15 1.00
CA ILE A 110 -0.29 -22.32 1.04
C ILE A 110 0.03 -20.94 1.63
N THR A 111 0.81 -20.87 2.71
CA THR A 111 1.27 -19.62 3.33
C THR A 111 2.08 -18.77 2.35
N ILE A 112 3.00 -19.36 1.59
CA ILE A 112 3.77 -18.66 0.56
C ILE A 112 2.84 -18.10 -0.53
N ILE A 113 1.87 -18.89 -1.01
CA ILE A 113 0.89 -18.41 -2.00
C ILE A 113 0.08 -17.24 -1.46
N ILE A 114 -0.49 -17.37 -0.26
CA ILE A 114 -1.29 -16.32 0.39
C ILE A 114 -0.45 -15.06 0.56
N TYR A 115 0.81 -15.21 0.96
CA TYR A 115 1.76 -14.11 1.12
C TYR A 115 2.00 -13.37 -0.21
N ILE A 116 2.28 -14.08 -1.29
CA ILE A 116 2.50 -13.49 -2.63
C ILE A 116 1.25 -12.74 -3.09
N VAL A 117 0.07 -13.34 -2.94
CA VAL A 117 -1.21 -12.72 -3.30
C VAL A 117 -1.45 -11.45 -2.48
N THR A 118 -1.20 -11.50 -1.17
CA THR A 118 -1.38 -10.36 -0.25
C THR A 118 -0.42 -9.22 -0.59
N TYR A 119 0.86 -9.55 -0.80
CA TYR A 119 1.88 -8.59 -1.23
C TYR A 119 1.47 -7.90 -2.53
N TYR A 120 0.99 -8.68 -3.51
CA TYR A 120 0.53 -8.13 -4.79
C TYR A 120 -0.67 -7.18 -4.61
N ILE A 121 -1.69 -7.55 -3.83
CA ILE A 121 -2.85 -6.68 -3.56
C ILE A 121 -2.41 -5.36 -2.93
N VAL A 122 -1.48 -5.41 -1.97
CA VAL A 122 -0.98 -4.21 -1.29
C VAL A 122 -0.16 -3.33 -2.24
N LEU A 123 0.73 -3.94 -3.02
CA LEU A 123 1.52 -3.25 -4.01
C LEU A 123 0.63 -2.56 -5.05
N GLU A 124 -0.41 -3.25 -5.52
CA GLU A 124 -1.44 -2.70 -6.40
C GLU A 124 -2.13 -1.50 -5.77
N ARG A 125 -2.57 -1.62 -4.52
CA ARG A 125 -3.25 -0.52 -3.81
C ARG A 125 -2.36 0.72 -3.70
N PHE A 126 -1.07 0.56 -3.42
CA PHE A 126 -0.15 1.70 -3.30
C PHE A 126 0.27 2.29 -4.64
N SER A 127 0.15 1.52 -5.73
CA SER A 127 0.39 2.01 -7.09
C SER A 127 -0.73 2.92 -7.65
N ILE A 128 -1.88 2.93 -6.98
CA ILE A 128 -3.08 3.71 -7.33
C ILE A 128 -2.92 5.13 -6.77
N ILE A 129 -2.66 6.09 -7.65
CA ILE A 129 -2.40 7.50 -7.34
C ILE A 129 -3.43 8.39 -8.02
N TYR A 130 -4.02 9.34 -7.28
CA TYR A 130 -4.88 10.36 -7.90
C TYR A 130 -4.08 11.60 -8.28
N ILE A 131 -4.39 12.15 -9.43
CA ILE A 131 -3.83 13.40 -9.95
C ILE A 131 -4.99 14.37 -10.19
N LEU A 132 -4.83 15.58 -9.65
CA LEU A 132 -5.70 16.71 -9.88
C LEU A 132 -5.00 17.59 -10.91
N SER A 133 -5.60 17.71 -12.10
CA SER A 133 -5.23 18.71 -13.09
C SER A 133 -6.14 19.93 -12.97
N ASP A 134 -5.95 20.93 -13.81
CA ASP A 134 -6.86 22.06 -13.98
C ASP A 134 -8.25 21.70 -14.53
N GLU A 135 -8.41 20.52 -15.11
CA GLU A 135 -9.67 20.09 -15.76
C GLU A 135 -10.38 18.95 -15.02
N ARG A 136 -9.61 18.05 -14.38
CA ARG A 136 -10.15 16.77 -13.88
C ARG A 136 -9.39 16.20 -12.69
N ILE A 137 -10.08 15.26 -12.03
CA ILE A 137 -9.50 14.26 -11.16
C ILE A 137 -9.29 12.99 -11.99
N GLN A 138 -8.06 12.52 -12.06
CA GLN A 138 -7.68 11.29 -12.77
C GLN A 138 -6.99 10.34 -11.80
N LEU A 139 -7.46 9.10 -11.77
CA LEU A 139 -6.74 8.03 -11.12
C LEU A 139 -5.74 7.40 -12.10
N ILE A 140 -4.49 7.25 -11.66
CA ILE A 140 -3.39 6.65 -12.41
C ILE A 140 -2.90 5.43 -11.64
N ARG A 141 -2.68 4.32 -12.35
CA ARG A 141 -2.12 3.09 -11.81
C ARG A 141 -0.69 2.96 -12.32
N CYS A 142 0.27 2.97 -11.40
CA CYS A 142 1.69 3.01 -11.78
C CYS A 142 2.23 1.66 -12.25
N LEU A 143 1.59 0.57 -11.83
CA LEU A 143 1.95 -0.79 -12.22
C LEU A 143 1.04 -1.28 -13.34
N TYR A 144 1.64 -1.72 -14.46
CA TYR A 144 0.94 -2.34 -15.58
C TYR A 144 0.84 -3.85 -15.39
N THR A 145 0.24 -4.28 -14.30
CA THR A 145 0.12 -5.71 -13.98
C THR A 145 -1.30 -6.18 -14.31
N TYR A 146 -1.40 -6.97 -15.39
CA TYR A 146 -2.63 -7.53 -15.96
C TYR A 146 -3.70 -6.53 -16.45
N LYS A 147 -4.30 -6.86 -17.61
CA LYS A 147 -5.48 -6.23 -18.24
C LYS A 147 -6.76 -6.35 -17.40
N PHE A 148 -6.70 -6.28 -16.09
CA PHE A 148 -7.87 -5.91 -15.30
C PHE A 148 -8.18 -4.45 -15.61
N ASN A 149 -8.97 -4.26 -16.68
CA ASN A 149 -9.61 -3.01 -17.05
C ASN A 149 -10.62 -2.64 -15.97
N LEU A 150 -10.16 -2.25 -14.79
CA LEU A 150 -10.91 -1.28 -14.01
C LEU A 150 -11.02 -0.08 -14.95
N LYS A 151 -12.23 0.17 -15.47
CA LYS A 151 -12.53 1.39 -16.24
C LYS A 151 -12.33 2.56 -15.28
N ILE A 152 -11.10 3.04 -15.21
CA ILE A 152 -10.73 4.16 -14.37
C ILE A 152 -11.29 5.40 -15.06
N ASN A 153 -12.50 5.78 -14.68
CA ASN A 153 -13.19 6.93 -15.24
C ASN A 153 -12.58 8.21 -14.68
N SER A 154 -12.05 9.04 -15.56
CA SER A 154 -11.68 10.40 -15.23
C SER A 154 -12.92 11.21 -14.85
N VAL A 155 -12.84 12.06 -13.84
CA VAL A 155 -13.95 12.94 -13.45
C VAL A 155 -13.56 14.39 -13.67
N LYS A 156 -14.24 15.05 -14.61
CA LYS A 156 -14.11 16.49 -14.80
C LYS A 156 -14.79 17.26 -13.67
N TYR A 157 -14.22 18.39 -13.26
CA TYR A 157 -14.78 19.18 -12.15
C TYR A 157 -16.21 19.64 -12.40
N LYS A 158 -16.55 20.00 -13.64
CA LYS A 158 -17.91 20.38 -14.05
C LYS A 158 -18.99 19.31 -13.79
N ASN A 159 -18.59 18.04 -13.66
CA ASN A 159 -19.50 16.92 -13.41
C ASN A 159 -19.66 16.61 -11.92
N ILE A 160 -18.91 17.28 -11.04
CA ILE A 160 -18.99 17.10 -9.59
C ILE A 160 -20.09 18.01 -9.04
N GLU A 161 -20.95 17.43 -8.20
CA GLU A 161 -22.01 18.14 -7.49
C GLU A 161 -21.50 18.65 -6.14
N SER A 162 -20.85 17.79 -5.36
CA SER A 162 -20.32 18.16 -4.04
C SER A 162 -19.18 17.25 -3.59
N VAL A 163 -18.38 17.76 -2.65
CA VAL A 163 -17.27 17.03 -2.02
C VAL A 163 -17.41 17.11 -0.51
N ARG A 164 -17.47 15.96 0.17
CA ARG A 164 -17.60 15.86 1.62
C ARG A 164 -16.34 15.24 2.21
N TYR A 165 -15.83 15.85 3.27
CA TYR A 165 -14.74 15.29 4.04
C TYR A 165 -15.32 14.59 5.26
N ASN A 166 -14.96 13.33 5.41
CA ASN A 166 -15.37 12.51 6.53
C ASN A 166 -14.12 11.99 7.25
N LYS A 167 -14.22 11.92 8.58
CA LYS A 167 -13.19 11.36 9.43
C LYS A 167 -13.84 10.39 10.41
N PHE A 168 -13.36 9.15 10.38
CA PHE A 168 -13.75 8.11 11.33
C PHE A 168 -12.49 7.59 12.01
N LEU A 169 -12.35 7.83 13.32
CA LEU A 169 -11.13 7.54 14.08
C LEU A 169 -9.87 8.16 13.42
N THR A 170 -8.92 7.32 13.00
CA THR A 170 -7.69 7.72 12.30
C THR A 170 -7.84 7.70 10.78
N TRP A 171 -9.01 7.31 10.26
CA TRP A 171 -9.26 7.16 8.85
C TRP A 171 -9.95 8.40 8.32
N GLU A 172 -9.36 8.97 7.27
CA GLU A 172 -9.92 10.11 6.54
C GLU A 172 -10.34 9.63 5.15
N TYR A 173 -11.49 10.10 4.67
CA TYR A 173 -11.90 9.90 3.29
C TYR A 173 -12.62 11.12 2.73
N LEU A 174 -12.49 11.30 1.40
CA LEU A 174 -13.33 12.23 0.66
C LEU A 174 -14.37 11.47 -0.13
N ASP A 175 -15.61 11.89 0.05
CA ASP A 175 -16.76 11.44 -0.72
C ASP A 175 -17.07 12.49 -1.79
N ILE A 176 -17.19 12.06 -3.04
CA ILE A 176 -17.36 12.94 -4.21
C ILE A 176 -18.62 12.50 -4.93
N LYS A 177 -19.66 13.32 -4.84
CA LYS A 177 -20.95 13.07 -5.50
C LYS A 177 -20.96 13.71 -6.88
N LEU A 178 -21.34 12.95 -7.90
CA LEU A 178 -21.45 13.42 -9.28
C LEU A 178 -22.87 13.89 -9.59
N LYS A 179 -23.00 14.82 -10.55
CA LYS A 179 -24.29 15.38 -10.99
C LYS A 179 -25.24 14.34 -11.59
N ASP A 180 -24.74 13.21 -12.07
CA ASP A 180 -25.55 12.09 -12.57
C ASP A 180 -26.09 11.19 -11.44
N GLY A 181 -25.92 11.60 -10.17
CA GLY A 181 -26.39 10.90 -8.99
C GLY A 181 -25.51 9.72 -8.58
N LYS A 182 -24.39 9.47 -9.27
CA LYS A 182 -23.42 8.44 -8.91
C LYS A 182 -22.37 8.98 -7.94
N ASP A 183 -21.86 8.08 -7.10
CA ASP A 183 -20.70 8.38 -6.27
C ASP A 183 -19.42 8.03 -7.01
N PHE A 184 -18.45 8.94 -6.96
CA PHE A 184 -17.08 8.63 -7.35
C PHE A 184 -16.41 7.96 -6.16
N ASN A 185 -16.00 6.70 -6.34
CA ASN A 185 -15.30 5.89 -5.33
C ASN A 185 -14.27 6.75 -4.57
N GLY A 186 -14.56 7.00 -3.29
CA GLY A 186 -13.94 8.05 -2.51
C GLY A 186 -12.42 7.93 -2.37
N LEU A 187 -11.77 9.07 -2.10
CA LEU A 187 -10.34 9.15 -1.81
C LEU A 187 -10.08 8.67 -0.38
N LEU A 188 -9.91 7.35 -0.20
CA LEU A 188 -9.62 6.70 1.09
C LEU A 188 -8.10 6.49 1.28
N PHE A 189 -7.59 6.61 2.51
CA PHE A 189 -6.17 6.35 2.87
C PHE A 189 -5.13 7.28 2.22
N PHE A 190 -5.54 8.45 1.76
CA PHE A 190 -4.63 9.48 1.25
C PHE A 190 -4.32 10.52 2.33
N LYS A 191 -3.19 11.22 2.18
CA LYS A 191 -2.79 12.28 3.09
C LYS A 191 -3.37 13.63 2.68
N ASN A 192 -3.52 14.53 3.65
CA ASN A 192 -3.93 15.92 3.44
C ASN A 192 -5.30 16.05 2.73
N LEU A 193 -6.27 15.20 3.05
CA LEU A 193 -7.56 15.19 2.36
C LEU A 193 -8.34 16.50 2.51
N LYS A 194 -8.18 17.23 3.62
CA LYS A 194 -8.76 18.59 3.75
C LYS A 194 -8.22 19.56 2.69
N HIS A 195 -6.93 19.49 2.38
CA HIS A 195 -6.32 20.31 1.34
C HIS A 195 -6.79 19.87 -0.05
N VAL A 196 -6.85 18.56 -0.29
CA VAL A 196 -7.38 18.00 -1.55
C VAL A 196 -8.83 18.46 -1.79
N LYS A 197 -9.69 18.41 -0.76
CA LYS A 197 -11.05 18.94 -0.82
C LYS A 197 -11.07 20.40 -1.22
N SER A 198 -10.25 21.23 -0.57
CA SER A 198 -10.18 22.67 -0.86
C SER A 198 -9.77 22.95 -2.32
N ILE A 199 -8.82 22.19 -2.88
CA ILE A 199 -8.46 22.30 -4.30
C ILE A 199 -9.64 21.93 -5.17
N ILE A 200 -10.30 20.79 -4.93
CA ILE A 200 -11.43 20.35 -5.76
C ILE A 200 -12.56 21.38 -5.73
N GLU A 201 -12.94 21.88 -4.55
CA GLU A 201 -13.98 22.90 -4.40
C GLU A 201 -13.64 24.20 -5.14
N LYS A 202 -12.38 24.60 -5.17
CA LYS A 202 -11.91 25.78 -5.92
C LYS A 202 -12.16 25.60 -7.43
N TYR A 203 -11.82 24.44 -7.98
CA TYR A 203 -11.96 24.18 -9.42
C TYR A 203 -13.41 23.92 -9.83
N ILE A 204 -14.25 23.33 -8.96
CA ILE A 204 -15.70 23.27 -9.19
C ILE A 204 -16.28 24.68 -9.35
N LYS A 205 -15.91 25.62 -8.46
CA LYS A 205 -16.42 27.00 -8.52
C LYS A 205 -15.95 27.76 -9.76
N LYS A 206 -14.71 27.55 -10.19
CA LYS A 206 -14.17 28.16 -11.41
C LYS A 206 -15.00 27.79 -12.65
N GLU A 207 -15.31 26.50 -12.80
CA GLU A 207 -16.12 25.99 -13.92
C GLU A 207 -17.57 26.49 -13.93
N VAL A 208 -18.10 26.97 -12.80
CA VAL A 208 -19.46 27.56 -12.75
C VAL A 208 -19.47 29.02 -13.20
N VAL A 209 -18.32 29.71 -13.10
CA VAL A 209 -18.18 31.11 -13.50
C VAL A 209 -17.82 31.25 -14.99
N ASP A 210 -17.13 30.25 -15.54
CA ASP A 210 -16.69 30.22 -16.94
C ASP A 210 -17.77 29.66 -17.92
N VAL A 211 -19.01 29.45 -17.46
CA VAL A 211 -20.19 28.99 -18.25
C VAL A 211 -21.24 30.09 -18.31
#